data_AF-A0A2N2RBB5-F1
#
_entry.id   AF-A0A2N2RBB5-F1
#
_cell.length_a   1.000
_cell.length_b   1.000
_cell.length_c   1.000
_cell.angle_alpha   90.00
_cell.angle_beta   90.00
_cell.angle_gamma   90.00
#
_symmetry.space_group_name_H-M   'P 1'
#
loop_
_entity.id
_entity.type
_entity.pdbx_description
1 polymer ?
#
loop_
_entity_poly.entity_id
_entity_poly.type
_entity_poly.pdbx_seq_one_letter_code
_entity_poly.pdbx_strand_id
1 'polypeptide(L)'
;MKPRWLWAGGVLVAALAVVALFFGWQAPRLDAYVLQPAPLVRTLQFSARVATLSRVDVGSTVTGRVAQVRVVEGAQVHAGDVLVALEPDEQRAALAQAVAAERQAQARVAGLRST
;
A
#
# COMPACT_ATOMS: atom_id res chain seq x y z
N MET A 1 -103.50 -4.84 -12.88
CA MET A 1 -102.46 -4.65 -13.93
C MET A 1 -101.20 -4.17 -13.24
N LYS A 2 -100.28 -5.10 -12.89
CA LYS A 2 -99.13 -4.82 -12.02
C LYS A 2 -98.12 -3.93 -12.77
N PRO A 3 -97.69 -2.80 -12.20
CA PRO A 3 -96.99 -1.76 -12.95
C PRO A 3 -95.60 -2.25 -13.37
N ARG A 4 -95.36 -2.31 -14.69
CA ARG A 4 -94.07 -2.64 -15.33
C ARG A 4 -92.91 -1.75 -14.85
N TRP A 5 -93.22 -0.62 -14.21
CA TRP A 5 -92.28 0.31 -13.61
C TRP A 5 -91.55 -0.27 -12.38
N LEU A 6 -92.17 -1.18 -11.62
CA LEU A 6 -91.51 -1.85 -10.50
C LEU A 6 -90.38 -2.78 -10.95
N TRP A 7 -90.53 -3.42 -12.12
CA TRP A 7 -89.48 -4.24 -12.72
C TRP A 7 -88.32 -3.39 -13.24
N ALA A 8 -88.62 -2.25 -13.87
CA ALA A 8 -87.59 -1.30 -14.30
C ALA A 8 -86.79 -0.74 -13.11
N GLY A 9 -87.47 -0.41 -11.99
CA GLY A 9 -86.82 0.00 -10.75
C GLY A 9 -85.94 -1.09 -10.14
N GLY A 10 -86.43 -2.35 -10.11
CA GLY A 10 -85.66 -3.49 -9.62
C GLY A 10 -84.39 -3.76 -10.45
N VAL A 11 -84.49 -3.66 -11.78
CA VAL A 11 -83.33 -3.81 -12.67
C VAL A 11 -82.31 -2.69 -12.46
N LEU A 12 -82.77 -1.45 -12.27
CA LEU A 12 -81.89 -0.32 -12.01
C LEU A 12 -81.12 -0.49 -10.68
N VAL A 13 -81.81 -0.94 -9.63
CA VAL A 13 -81.19 -1.20 -8.32
C VAL A 13 -80.20 -2.35 -8.41
N ALA A 14 -80.54 -3.44 -9.10
CA ALA A 14 -79.62 -4.56 -9.32
C ALA A 14 -78.38 -4.12 -10.13
N ALA A 15 -78.57 -3.32 -11.17
CA ALA A 15 -77.45 -2.78 -11.96
C ALA A 15 -76.53 -1.89 -11.09
N LEU A 16 -77.10 -1.01 -10.26
CA LEU A 16 -76.33 -0.18 -9.33
C LEU A 16 -75.60 -1.01 -8.28
N ALA A 17 -76.22 -2.07 -7.76
CA ALA A 17 -75.58 -2.97 -6.81
C ALA A 17 -74.40 -3.71 -7.45
N VAL A 18 -74.54 -4.18 -8.69
CA VAL A 18 -73.46 -4.82 -9.45
C VAL A 18 -72.31 -3.84 -9.69
N VAL A 19 -72.61 -2.59 -10.05
CA VAL A 19 -71.59 -1.54 -10.25
C VAL A 19 -70.87 -1.22 -8.94
N ALA A 20 -71.60 -1.04 -7.84
CA ALA A 20 -71.01 -0.76 -6.53
C ALA A 20 -70.11 -1.91 -6.04
N LEU A 21 -70.54 -3.16 -6.23
CA LEU A 21 -69.73 -4.34 -5.91
C LEU A 21 -68.46 -4.40 -6.77
N PHE A 22 -68.57 -4.05 -8.06
CA PHE A 22 -67.43 -4.03 -8.98
C PHE A 22 -66.39 -2.96 -8.60
N PHE A 23 -66.82 -1.76 -8.20
CA PHE A 23 -65.90 -0.71 -7.74
C PHE A 23 -65.31 -1.01 -6.35
N GLY A 24 -66.06 -1.64 -5.44
CA GLY A 24 -65.56 -2.07 -4.13
C GLY A 24 -64.55 -3.21 -4.19
N TRP A 25 -64.54 -4.00 -5.27
CA TRP A 25 -63.61 -5.12 -5.46
C TRP A 25 -62.31 -4.72 -6.18
N GLN A 26 -62.14 -3.45 -6.55
CA GLN A 26 -60.88 -3.01 -7.16
C GLN A 26 -59.78 -2.97 -6.10
N ALA A 27 -58.75 -3.79 -6.29
CA ALA A 27 -57.60 -3.81 -5.40
C ALA A 27 -56.92 -2.42 -5.35
N PRO A 28 -56.50 -1.96 -4.16
CA PRO A 28 -55.80 -0.69 -4.03
C PRO A 28 -54.50 -0.73 -4.83
N ARG A 29 -54.27 0.29 -5.66
CA ARG A 29 -53.02 0.43 -6.41
C ARG A 29 -51.94 0.90 -5.45
N LEU A 30 -50.86 0.12 -5.36
CA LEU A 30 -49.70 0.43 -4.55
C LEU A 30 -48.54 0.79 -5.47
N ASP A 31 -47.78 1.81 -5.10
CA ASP A 31 -46.57 2.20 -5.82
C ASP A 31 -45.52 1.11 -5.64
N ALA A 32 -45.03 0.59 -6.75
CA ALA A 32 -43.99 -0.42 -6.80
C ALA A 32 -42.81 0.08 -7.64
N TYR A 33 -41.60 -0.19 -7.15
CA TYR A 33 -40.37 0.09 -7.88
C TYR A 33 -39.80 -1.20 -8.45
N VAL A 34 -39.49 -1.20 -9.74
CA VAL A 34 -38.79 -2.31 -10.40
C VAL A 34 -37.29 -2.11 -10.23
N LEU A 35 -36.66 -2.99 -9.47
CA LEU A 35 -35.22 -2.97 -9.27
C LEU A 35 -34.51 -3.48 -10.53
N GLN A 36 -33.51 -2.73 -10.98
CA GLN A 36 -32.60 -3.17 -12.04
C GLN A 36 -31.26 -3.59 -11.43
N PRO A 37 -30.66 -4.71 -11.87
CA PRO A 37 -29.34 -5.11 -11.41
C PRO A 37 -28.31 -4.04 -11.79
N ALA A 38 -27.62 -3.50 -10.78
CA ALA A 38 -26.51 -2.58 -10.96
C ALA A 38 -25.30 -3.07 -10.15
N PRO A 39 -24.08 -2.94 -10.68
CA PRO A 39 -22.87 -3.32 -9.95
C PRO A 39 -22.69 -2.41 -8.73
N LEU A 40 -22.60 -3.01 -7.54
CA LEU A 40 -22.33 -2.31 -6.29
C LEU A 40 -20.81 -2.28 -6.03
N VAL A 41 -20.15 -1.20 -6.42
CA VAL A 41 -18.72 -1.00 -6.12
C VAL A 41 -18.57 -0.51 -4.68
N ARG A 42 -17.83 -1.25 -3.87
CA ARG A 42 -17.45 -0.84 -2.50
C ARG A 42 -15.98 -0.45 -2.48
N THR A 43 -15.71 0.84 -2.38
CA THR A 43 -14.35 1.34 -2.20
C THR A 43 -14.00 1.33 -0.72
N LEU A 44 -12.97 0.56 -0.35
CA LEU A 44 -12.42 0.57 1.00
C LEU A 44 -11.29 1.60 1.06
N GLN A 45 -11.39 2.54 2.00
CA GLN A 45 -10.32 3.49 2.28
C GLN A 45 -9.52 3.02 3.49
N PHE A 46 -8.22 2.85 3.30
CA PHE A 46 -7.29 2.51 4.37
C PHE A 46 -6.27 3.64 4.56
N SER A 47 -5.98 4.00 5.81
CA SER A 47 -4.87 4.89 6.16
C SER A 47 -3.63 4.06 6.47
N ALA A 48 -2.51 4.37 5.82
CA ALA A 48 -1.21 3.74 6.08
C ALA A 48 -0.08 4.78 6.03
N ARG A 49 1.10 4.39 6.53
CA ARG A 49 2.33 5.19 6.44
C ARG A 49 3.25 4.60 5.37
N VAL A 50 3.88 5.45 4.58
CA VAL A 50 4.90 5.05 3.60
C VAL A 50 6.24 4.91 4.32
N ALA A 51 6.88 3.75 4.20
CA ALA A 51 8.22 3.50 4.70
C ALA A 51 9.22 3.36 3.54
N THR A 52 10.47 3.73 3.78
CA THR A 52 11.56 3.54 2.81
C THR A 52 11.83 2.06 2.59
N LEU A 53 12.03 1.64 1.34
CA LEU A 53 12.33 0.25 0.96
C LEU A 53 13.54 -0.33 1.71
N SER A 54 14.57 0.50 1.94
CA SER A 54 15.76 0.15 2.69
C SER A 54 16.26 1.38 3.42
N ARG A 55 16.68 1.20 4.68
CA ARG A 55 17.35 2.19 5.50
C ARG A 55 18.55 1.51 6.15
N VAL A 56 19.73 2.12 5.99
CA VAL A 56 20.97 1.64 6.57
C VAL A 56 21.67 2.78 7.30
N ASP A 57 22.19 2.49 8.48
CA ASP A 57 23.03 3.40 9.23
C ASP A 57 24.49 3.05 8.95
N VAL A 58 25.27 4.04 8.52
CA VAL A 58 26.68 3.86 8.15
C VAL A 58 27.56 4.44 9.26
N GLY A 59 28.50 3.63 9.74
CA GLY A 59 29.47 4.02 10.76
C GLY A 59 30.86 3.45 10.46
N SER A 60 31.87 3.96 11.16
CA SER A 60 33.23 3.44 11.02
C SER A 60 33.41 2.15 11.84
N THR A 61 34.02 1.14 11.23
CA THR A 61 34.46 -0.10 11.92
C THR A 61 35.75 0.09 12.70
N VAL A 62 36.45 1.20 12.47
CA VAL A 62 37.71 1.55 13.13
C VAL A 62 37.60 2.90 13.82
N THR A 63 38.28 3.06 14.95
CA THR A 63 38.36 4.35 15.62
C THR A 63 39.44 5.20 14.96
N GLY A 64 39.12 6.46 14.67
CA GLY A 64 40.07 7.41 14.09
C GLY A 64 39.51 8.82 14.10
N ARG A 65 40.39 9.82 13.94
CA ARG A 65 39.97 11.22 13.78
C ARG A 65 39.44 11.43 12.37
N VAL A 66 38.36 12.19 12.22
CA VAL A 66 37.86 12.60 10.91
C VAL A 66 38.83 13.61 10.30
N ALA A 67 39.45 13.25 9.18
CA ALA A 67 40.32 14.13 8.41
C ALA A 67 39.50 14.98 7.43
N GLN A 68 38.48 14.37 6.79
CA GLN A 68 37.63 15.07 5.82
C GLN A 68 36.25 14.44 5.72
N VAL A 69 35.22 15.27 5.61
CA VAL A 69 33.87 14.86 5.17
C VAL A 69 33.74 15.20 3.68
N ARG A 70 33.41 14.21 2.85
CA ARG A 70 33.40 14.35 1.38
C ARG A 70 32.00 14.45 0.77
N VAL A 71 30.98 14.40 1.61
CA VAL A 71 29.58 14.50 1.18
C VAL A 71 28.88 15.63 1.91
N VAL A 72 27.90 16.21 1.24
CA VAL A 72 27.00 17.19 1.85
C VAL A 72 25.70 16.50 2.25
N GLU A 73 25.01 17.06 3.24
CA GLU A 73 23.74 16.52 3.70
C GLU A 73 22.70 16.51 2.56
N GLY A 74 21.97 15.40 2.44
CA GLY A 74 20.97 15.19 1.37
C GLY A 74 21.55 14.82 -0.01
N ALA A 75 22.88 14.70 -0.14
CA ALA A 75 23.48 14.23 -1.37
C ALA A 75 23.09 12.77 -1.68
N GLN A 76 22.90 12.46 -2.96
CA GLN A 76 22.77 11.08 -3.42
C GLN A 76 24.16 10.44 -3.50
N VAL A 77 24.27 9.22 -2.98
CA VAL A 77 25.53 8.45 -2.91
C VAL A 77 25.33 7.06 -3.45
N HIS A 78 26.38 6.48 -4.01
CA HIS A 78 26.41 5.12 -4.54
C HIS A 78 27.28 4.22 -3.67
N ALA A 79 27.12 2.90 -3.85
CA ALA A 79 27.95 1.93 -3.16
C ALA A 79 29.43 2.10 -3.57
N GLY A 80 30.31 2.22 -2.58
CA GLY A 80 31.75 2.43 -2.78
C GLY A 80 32.19 3.89 -2.69
N ASP A 81 31.26 4.84 -2.63
CA ASP A 81 31.61 6.25 -2.46
C ASP A 81 32.22 6.50 -1.07
N VAL A 82 33.33 7.24 -1.05
CA VAL A 82 33.99 7.61 0.21
C VAL A 82 33.25 8.78 0.84
N LEU A 83 32.46 8.48 1.87
CA LEU A 83 31.67 9.49 2.58
C LEU A 83 32.53 10.34 3.53
N VAL A 84 33.41 9.68 4.28
CA VAL A 84 34.28 10.28 5.29
C VAL A 84 35.66 9.66 5.17
N ALA A 85 36.70 10.49 5.22
CA ALA A 85 38.09 10.05 5.32
C ALA A 85 38.57 10.21 6.77
N LEU A 86 39.13 9.14 7.33
CA LEU A 86 39.76 9.13 8.63
C LEU A 86 41.27 9.33 8.49
N GLU A 87 41.89 9.88 9.52
CA GLU A 87 43.34 10.04 9.60
C GLU A 87 44.04 8.67 9.52
N PRO A 88 44.97 8.45 8.56
CA PRO A 88 45.51 7.12 8.27
C PRO A 88 46.90 6.86 8.89
N ASP A 89 47.49 7.80 9.62
CA ASP A 89 48.92 7.76 9.99
C ASP A 89 49.29 6.54 10.82
N GLU A 90 48.50 6.19 11.83
CA GLU A 90 48.74 5.00 12.67
C GLU A 90 48.60 3.71 11.85
N GLN A 91 47.59 3.64 10.97
CA GLN A 91 47.36 2.47 10.13
C GLN A 91 48.47 2.32 9.06
N ARG A 92 48.96 3.43 8.50
CA ARG A 92 50.09 3.45 7.58
C ARG A 92 51.38 3.00 8.26
N ALA A 93 51.62 3.45 9.49
CA ALA A 93 52.78 3.04 10.27
C ALA A 93 52.74 1.53 10.56
N ALA A 94 51.59 1.01 11.00
CA ALA A 94 51.40 -0.42 11.24
C ALA A 94 51.58 -1.26 9.96
N LEU A 95 51.05 -0.78 8.82
CA LEU A 95 51.25 -1.43 7.52
C LEU A 95 52.73 -1.46 7.12
N ALA A 96 53.46 -0.36 7.29
CA ALA A 96 54.88 -0.29 6.97
C ALA A 96 55.70 -1.29 7.81
N GLN A 97 55.36 -1.43 9.10
CA GLN A 97 55.98 -2.42 10.00
C GLN A 97 55.68 -3.85 9.55
N ALA A 98 54.42 -4.15 9.20
CA ALA A 98 54.02 -5.47 8.72
C ALA A 98 54.74 -5.86 7.43
N VAL A 99 54.84 -4.94 6.47
CA VAL A 99 55.56 -5.16 5.21
C VAL A 99 57.06 -5.35 5.43
N ALA A 100 57.68 -4.61 6.35
CA ALA A 100 59.08 -4.80 6.69
C ALA A 100 59.33 -6.19 7.31
N ALA A 101 58.45 -6.63 8.23
CA ALA A 101 58.51 -7.94 8.84
C ALA A 101 58.33 -9.07 7.82
N GLU A 102 57.39 -8.90 6.87
CA GLU A 102 57.18 -9.84 5.76
C GLU A 102 58.46 -9.99 4.92
N ARG A 103 59.08 -8.88 4.49
CA ARG A 103 60.32 -8.91 3.70
C ARG A 103 61.46 -9.59 4.45
N GLN A 104 61.60 -9.35 5.74
CA GLN A 104 62.62 -9.99 6.56
C GLN A 104 62.38 -11.51 6.66
N ALA A 105 61.14 -11.94 6.81
CA ALA A 105 60.78 -13.36 6.82
C ALA A 105 61.05 -14.03 5.46
N GLN A 106 60.68 -13.37 4.36
CA GLN A 106 60.97 -13.86 3.00
C GLN A 106 62.47 -14.00 2.76
N ALA A 107 63.28 -13.01 3.16
CA ALA A 107 64.74 -13.07 3.05
C ALA A 107 65.32 -14.22 3.88
N ARG A 108 64.77 -14.48 5.07
CA ARG A 108 65.19 -15.62 5.91
C ARG A 108 64.91 -16.95 5.24
N VAL A 109 63.72 -17.13 4.67
CA VAL A 109 63.36 -18.36 3.94
C VAL A 109 64.22 -18.54 2.69
N ALA A 110 64.48 -17.46 1.95
CA ALA A 110 65.37 -17.51 0.79
C ALA A 110 66.79 -17.94 1.19
N GLY A 111 67.33 -17.37 2.29
CA GLY A 111 68.64 -17.73 2.82
C GLY A 111 68.73 -19.22 3.21
N LEU A 112 67.69 -19.77 3.84
CA LEU A 112 67.60 -21.19 4.19
C LEU A 112 67.51 -22.13 2.98
N ARG A 113 67.05 -21.65 1.83
CA ARG A 113 66.95 -22.44 0.59
C ARG A 113 68.22 -22.38 -0.27
N SER A 114 69.08 -21.41 -0.03
CA SER A 114 70.34 -21.22 -0.77
C SER A 114 71.54 -21.95 -0.16
N THR A 115 71.38 -22.57 1.01
CA THR A 115 72.34 -23.48 1.66
C THR A 115 71.91 -24.93 1.47
#